data_AF-A0A8S0WWA8-F1
#
_entry.id   AF-A0A8S0WWA8-F1
#
_cell.length_a   1.000
_cell.length_b   1.000
_cell.length_c   1.000
_cell.angle_alpha   90.00
_cell.angle_beta   90.00
_cell.angle_gamma   90.00
#
_symmetry.space_group_name_H-M   'P 1'
#
loop_
_entity.id
_entity.type
_entity.pdbx_description
1 polymer ?
#
loop_
_entity_poly.entity_id
_entity_poly.type
_entity_poly.pdbx_seq_one_letter_code
_entity_poly.pdbx_strand_id
1 'polypeptide(L)'
;MRPTGTPFEVVLPSSTSFIKILDVPYFDLKGLKITQEALEKALRTSVHAEVFAYLSTKPRIDRNSAHSTSCTVYCNIWDSQQGTSAKKALGQPIFLAGQSCTIRPAA
;
A
#
# COMPACT_ATOMS: atom_id res chain seq x y z
N MET A 1 -17.34 -41.81 -12.86
CA MET A 1 -17.63 -40.44 -12.37
C MET A 1 -16.35 -39.61 -12.53
N ARG A 2 -16.33 -38.62 -13.43
CA ARG A 2 -15.24 -37.62 -13.49
C ARG A 2 -15.55 -36.54 -12.44
N PRO A 3 -14.59 -36.12 -11.61
CA PRO A 3 -14.81 -34.96 -10.76
C PRO A 3 -14.95 -33.73 -11.65
N THR A 4 -16.13 -33.11 -11.64
CA THR A 4 -16.38 -31.77 -12.19
C THR A 4 -15.60 -30.78 -11.33
N GLY A 5 -14.37 -30.47 -11.75
CA GLY A 5 -13.63 -29.36 -11.18
C GLY A 5 -14.41 -28.07 -11.44
N THR A 6 -14.94 -27.47 -10.38
CA THR A 6 -15.50 -26.11 -10.46
C THR A 6 -14.41 -25.20 -11.00
N PRO A 7 -14.65 -24.45 -12.09
CA PRO A 7 -13.69 -23.47 -12.56
C PRO A 7 -13.50 -22.44 -11.43
N PHE A 8 -12.31 -22.40 -10.84
CA PHE A 8 -11.93 -21.29 -9.99
C PHE A 8 -11.53 -20.16 -10.93
N GLU A 9 -12.30 -19.07 -10.92
CA GLU A 9 -12.07 -17.94 -11.79
C GLU A 9 -10.83 -17.19 -11.28
N VAL A 10 -9.69 -17.39 -11.94
CA VAL A 10 -8.50 -16.58 -11.71
C VAL A 10 -8.70 -15.26 -12.46
N VAL A 11 -9.34 -14.30 -11.79
CA VAL A 11 -9.42 -12.94 -12.32
C VAL A 11 -8.04 -12.31 -12.19
N LEU A 12 -7.30 -12.24 -13.31
CA LEU A 12 -6.08 -11.47 -13.36
C LEU A 12 -6.41 -10.00 -13.10
N PRO A 13 -5.66 -9.29 -12.25
CA PRO A 13 -5.88 -7.87 -12.03
C PRO A 13 -5.67 -7.12 -13.36
N SER A 14 -6.76 -6.61 -13.93
CA SER A 14 -6.76 -5.94 -15.24
C SER A 14 -6.42 -4.45 -15.15
N SER A 15 -6.26 -3.91 -13.95
CA SER A 15 -5.98 -2.50 -13.74
C SER A 15 -5.05 -2.26 -12.55
N THR A 16 -4.54 -1.04 -12.43
CA THR A 16 -3.74 -0.61 -11.28
C THR A 16 -4.34 0.65 -10.70
N SER A 17 -4.48 0.68 -9.38
CA SER A 17 -4.95 1.86 -8.64
C SER A 17 -3.78 2.60 -8.01
N PHE A 18 -3.75 3.93 -8.22
CA PHE A 18 -2.73 4.80 -7.66
C PHE A 18 -3.21 5.43 -6.34
N ILE A 19 -2.51 5.13 -5.25
CA ILE A 19 -2.85 5.58 -3.89
C ILE A 19 -1.65 6.29 -3.24
N LYS A 20 -1.96 7.21 -2.32
CA LYS A 20 -0.97 7.89 -1.48
C LYS A 20 -1.26 7.64 0.00
N ILE A 21 -0.21 7.42 0.76
CA ILE A 21 -0.25 7.23 2.21
C ILE A 21 0.36 8.49 2.83
N LEU A 22 -0.43 9.16 3.65
CA LEU A 22 -0.05 10.38 4.33
C LEU A 22 0.51 10.08 5.72
N ASP A 23 1.32 11.00 6.23
CA ASP A 23 1.87 11.01 7.58
C ASP A 23 2.75 9.79 7.91
N VAL A 24 3.42 9.24 6.90
CA VAL A 24 4.40 8.17 7.10
C VAL A 24 5.65 8.76 7.74
N PRO A 25 6.19 8.20 8.82
CA PRO A 25 7.43 8.69 9.40
C PRO A 25 8.58 8.46 8.42
N TYR A 26 9.39 9.48 8.15
CA TYR A 26 10.54 9.37 7.25
C TYR A 26 11.77 8.76 7.96
N PHE A 27 11.82 8.89 9.28
CA PHE A 27 12.86 8.33 10.13
C PHE A 27 12.29 7.24 11.03
N ASP A 28 13.01 6.13 11.15
CA ASP A 28 12.73 5.09 12.12
C ASP A 28 13.07 5.57 13.56
N LEU A 29 12.65 4.81 14.58
CA LEU A 29 12.90 5.10 16.00
C LEU A 29 14.40 5.28 16.34
N LYS A 30 15.28 4.78 15.46
CA LYS A 30 16.75 4.90 15.57
C LYS A 30 17.33 6.12 14.82
N GLY A 31 16.48 6.98 14.24
CA GLY A 31 16.90 8.13 13.44
C GLY A 31 17.40 7.77 12.03
N LEU A 32 17.23 6.51 11.60
CA LEU A 32 17.61 6.03 10.28
C LEU A 32 16.50 6.33 9.27
N LYS A 33 16.87 6.73 8.06
CA LYS A 33 15.91 6.93 6.97
C LYS A 33 15.18 5.60 6.66
N ILE A 34 13.85 5.65 6.57
CA ILE A 34 13.06 4.50 6.12
C ILE A 34 13.44 4.17 4.67
N THR A 35 13.81 2.91 4.43
CA THR A 35 14.07 2.36 3.11
C THR A 35 12.78 1.87 2.46
N GLN A 36 12.78 1.78 1.13
CA GLN A 36 11.61 1.29 0.39
C GLN A 36 11.28 -0.16 0.76
N GLU A 37 12.29 -0.97 1.06
CA GLU A 37 12.15 -2.38 1.43
C GLU A 37 11.51 -2.53 2.81
N ALA A 38 11.91 -1.70 3.78
CA ALA A 38 11.32 -1.69 5.12
C ALA A 38 9.84 -1.27 5.05
N LEU A 39 9.55 -0.28 4.21
CA LEU A 39 8.20 0.20 3.97
C LEU A 39 7.33 -0.87 3.29
N GLU A 40 7.84 -1.54 2.27
CA GLU A 40 7.14 -2.65 1.61
C GLU A 40 6.82 -3.78 2.59
N LYS A 41 7.78 -4.15 3.44
CA LYS A 41 7.57 -5.14 4.49
C LYS A 41 6.51 -4.71 5.50
N ALA A 42 6.52 -3.44 5.92
CA ALA A 42 5.53 -2.89 6.82
C ALA A 42 4.12 -2.87 6.20
N LEU A 43 4.01 -2.50 4.92
CA LEU A 43 2.75 -2.53 4.17
C LEU A 43 2.20 -3.96 4.05
N ARG A 44 3.06 -4.95 3.78
CA ARG A 44 2.69 -6.38 3.73
C ARG A 44 2.34 -6.98 5.08
N THR A 45 2.70 -6.32 6.18
CA THR A 45 2.35 -6.76 7.55
C THR A 45 1.15 -5.99 8.11
N SER A 46 0.69 -4.95 7.41
CA SER A 46 -0.43 -4.12 7.84
C SER A 46 -1.76 -4.89 7.82
N VAL A 47 -2.79 -4.33 8.47
CA VAL A 47 -4.16 -4.88 8.45
C VAL A 47 -4.71 -5.04 7.02
N HIS A 48 -4.19 -4.27 6.07
CA HIS A 48 -4.54 -4.35 4.65
C HIS A 48 -3.44 -5.04 3.83
N ALA A 49 -2.70 -5.98 4.42
CA ALA A 49 -1.69 -6.78 3.76
C ALA A 49 -2.18 -7.38 2.44
N GLU A 50 -3.44 -7.82 2.35
CA GLU A 50 -4.02 -8.37 1.12
C GLU A 50 -4.06 -7.36 -0.04
N VAL A 51 -4.30 -6.08 0.28
CA VAL A 51 -4.31 -4.99 -0.72
C VAL A 51 -2.88 -4.64 -1.15
N PHE A 52 -1.94 -4.65 -0.19
CA PHE A 52 -0.53 -4.31 -0.43
C PHE A 52 0.34 -5.49 -0.87
N ALA A 53 -0.17 -6.73 -0.82
CA ALA A 53 0.52 -7.92 -1.32
C ALA A 53 0.77 -7.81 -2.83
N TYR A 54 -0.09 -7.08 -3.53
CA TYR A 54 -0.02 -6.90 -4.98
C TYR A 54 0.44 -5.48 -5.36
N LEU A 55 1.52 -4.99 -4.74
CA LEU A 55 2.19 -3.78 -5.23
C LEU A 55 2.73 -4.02 -6.65
N SER A 56 2.30 -3.19 -7.60
CA SER A 56 2.73 -3.24 -9.00
C SER A 56 4.17 -2.70 -9.16
N THR A 57 4.53 -1.72 -8.34
CA THR A 57 5.85 -1.09 -8.35
C THR A 57 6.34 -0.82 -6.94
N LYS A 58 7.66 -0.64 -6.78
CA LYS A 58 8.24 -0.18 -5.51
C LYS A 58 7.57 1.12 -5.04
N PRO A 59 7.27 1.26 -3.73
CA PRO A 59 6.67 2.46 -3.17
C PRO A 59 7.62 3.65 -3.31
N ARG A 60 7.09 4.80 -3.74
CA ARG A 60 7.84 6.05 -3.89
C ARG A 60 7.67 6.88 -2.63
N ILE A 61 8.79 7.26 -2.00
CA ILE A 61 8.78 8.06 -0.78
C ILE A 61 9.03 9.51 -1.17
N ASP A 62 8.08 10.38 -0.89
CA ASP A 62 8.14 11.82 -1.16
C ASP A 62 8.09 12.59 0.17
N ARG A 63 9.15 13.33 0.48
CA ARG A 63 9.24 14.01 1.78
C ARG A 63 8.47 15.33 1.70
N ASN A 64 7.55 15.57 2.64
CA ASN A 64 6.68 16.75 2.60
C ASN A 64 7.47 18.08 2.67
N SER A 65 8.62 18.09 3.34
CA SER A 65 9.58 19.21 3.32
C SER A 65 10.98 18.74 3.70
N ALA A 66 12.00 19.56 3.44
CA ALA A 66 13.39 19.25 3.79
C ALA A 66 13.60 18.99 5.30
N HIS A 67 12.77 19.60 6.15
CA HIS A 67 12.83 19.46 7.61
C HIS A 67 11.72 18.60 8.20
N SER A 68 10.71 18.20 7.40
CA SER A 68 9.60 17.39 7.91
C SER A 68 10.08 16.01 8.35
N THR A 69 9.59 15.53 9.48
CA THR A 69 9.75 14.15 9.92
C THR A 69 8.73 13.21 9.27
N SER A 70 7.72 13.76 8.59
CA SER A 70 6.72 13.00 7.82
C SER A 70 6.96 13.07 6.31
N CYS A 71 6.58 11.99 5.63
CA CYS A 71 6.59 11.84 4.20
C CYS A 71 5.25 11.29 3.69
N THR A 72 4.99 11.57 2.42
CA THR A 72 3.93 10.96 1.64
C THR A 72 4.50 9.80 0.84
N VAL A 73 3.86 8.64 0.91
CA VAL A 73 4.28 7.47 0.13
C VAL A 73 3.27 7.24 -0.98
N TYR A 74 3.76 7.18 -2.22
CA TYR A 74 2.95 6.82 -3.38
C TYR A 74 3.16 5.36 -3.75
N CYS A 75 2.05 4.64 -3.90
CA CYS A 75 2.03 3.23 -4.23
C CYS A 75 1.12 2.99 -5.43
N ASN A 76 1.56 2.10 -6.32
CA ASN A 76 0.68 1.55 -7.34
C ASN A 76 0.34 0.11 -6.95
N ILE A 77 -0.95 -0.18 -6.76
CA ILE A 77 -1.45 -1.51 -6.41
C ILE A 77 -2.17 -2.11 -7.60
N TRP A 78 -2.01 -3.41 -7.82
CA TRP A 78 -2.87 -4.15 -8.73
C TRP A 78 -4.30 -4.18 -8.16
N ASP A 79 -5.26 -3.89 -9.01
CA ASP A 79 -6.66 -3.75 -8.61
C ASP A 79 -7.59 -4.31 -9.71
N SER A 80 -8.87 -4.41 -9.36
CA SER A 80 -9.93 -4.64 -10.33
C SER A 80 -10.13 -3.40 -11.20
N GLN A 81 -10.77 -3.58 -12.36
CA GLN A 81 -11.21 -2.46 -13.23
C GLN A 81 -12.02 -1.39 -12.48
N GLN A 82 -12.70 -1.75 -11.39
CA GLN A 82 -13.54 -0.86 -10.59
C GLN A 82 -12.84 -0.23 -9.38
N GLY A 83 -11.56 -0.56 -9.15
CA GLY A 83 -10.78 -0.04 -8.04
C GLY A 83 -11.24 -0.57 -6.67
N THR A 84 -11.73 -1.82 -6.62
CA THR A 84 -12.39 -2.37 -5.42
C THR A 84 -11.43 -2.45 -4.24
N SER A 85 -10.19 -2.88 -4.47
CA SER A 85 -9.17 -3.03 -3.42
C SER A 85 -8.68 -1.68 -2.92
N ALA A 86 -8.47 -0.71 -3.83
CA ALA A 86 -8.18 0.66 -3.44
C ALA A 86 -9.31 1.23 -2.58
N LYS A 87 -10.57 1.16 -3.03
CA LYS A 87 -11.73 1.67 -2.28
C LYS A 87 -11.86 1.08 -0.88
N LYS A 88 -11.52 -0.20 -0.70
CA LYS A 88 -11.48 -0.85 0.63
C LYS A 88 -10.41 -0.26 1.55
N ALA A 89 -9.25 0.08 1.01
CA ALA A 89 -8.14 0.64 1.76
C ALA A 89 -8.26 2.17 1.96
N LEU A 90 -8.94 2.89 1.06
CA LEU A 90 -9.12 4.33 1.14
C LEU A 90 -9.85 4.75 2.43
N GLY A 91 -9.31 5.77 3.10
CA GLY A 91 -9.88 6.30 4.34
C GLY A 91 -9.66 5.43 5.58
N GLN A 92 -9.07 4.24 5.43
CA GLN A 92 -8.68 3.42 6.57
C GLN A 92 -7.33 3.89 7.12
N PRO A 93 -7.17 3.97 8.46
CA PRO A 93 -5.88 4.20 9.08
C PRO A 93 -5.04 2.93 9.00
N ILE A 94 -3.74 3.07 8.71
CA ILE A 94 -2.76 2.00 8.81
C ILE A 94 -1.67 2.40 9.79
N PHE A 95 -1.16 1.43 10.54
CA PHE A 95 -0.04 1.67 11.44
C PHE A 95 1.27 1.28 10.75
N LEU A 96 2.12 2.28 10.50
CA LEU A 96 3.45 2.09 9.93
C LEU A 96 4.48 2.69 10.88
N ALA A 97 5.50 1.89 11.22
CA ALA A 97 6.61 2.31 12.10
C ALA A 97 6.15 3.01 13.40
N GLY A 98 5.06 2.54 13.99
CA GLY A 98 4.51 3.09 15.24
C GLY A 98 3.63 4.33 15.09
N GLN A 99 3.35 4.79 13.87
CA GLN A 99 2.52 5.98 13.60
C GLN A 99 1.28 5.62 12.78
N SER A 100 0.14 6.24 13.11
CA SER A 100 -1.09 6.11 12.34
C SER A 100 -0.97 6.96 11.06
N CYS A 101 -1.05 6.29 9.91
CA CYS A 101 -0.96 6.86 8.58
C CYS A 101 -2.30 6.72 7.86
N THR A 102 -2.63 7.67 6.98
CA THR A 102 -3.94 7.66 6.29
C THR A 102 -3.78 7.35 4.82
N ILE A 103 -4.56 6.39 4.31
CA ILE A 103 -4.59 6.08 2.87
C ILE A 103 -5.59 7.00 2.16
N ARG A 104 -5.12 7.66 1.09
CA ARG A 104 -5.90 8.58 0.26
C ARG A 104 -5.72 8.25 -1.23
N PRO A 105 -6.68 8.63 -2.08
CA PRO A 105 -6.48 8.56 -3.52
C PRO A 105 -5.38 9.54 -3.92
N ALA A 106 -4.54 9.14 -4.87
CA ALA A 106 -3.43 9.97 -5.35
C ALA A 106 -3.83 10.95 -6.47
N ALA A 107 -5.12 11.31 -6.51
CA ALA A 107 -5.66 12.34 -7.41
C ALA A 107 -4.95 13.69 -7.23
#